data_AF-A0A927JKR3-F1
#
_entry.id   AF-A0A927JKR3-F1
#
_cell.length_a   1.000
_cell.length_b   1.000
_cell.length_c   1.000
_cell.angle_alpha   90.00
_cell.angle_beta   90.00
_cell.angle_gamma   90.00
#
_symmetry.space_group_name_H-M   'P 1'
#
loop_
_entity.id
_entity.type
_entity.pdbx_description
1 polymer ?
#
loop_
_entity_poly.entity_id
_entity_poly.type
_entity_poly.pdbx_seq_one_letter_code
_entity_poly.pdbx_strand_id
1 'polypeptide(L)'
;MMQAFHASIARHPMEVFHRLRRRFDDDVIPLAEIHVGFHRSLPLVIALVPEALAKLIRHVEKDRRWLDAGTFAVDIEQRVEL
;
A
#
# COMPACT_ATOMS: atom_id res chain seq x y z
N MET A 1 10.74 -17.26 6.37
CA MET A 1 9.85 -16.25 7.02
C MET A 1 9.50 -15.20 5.97
N MET A 2 8.21 -14.91 5.73
CA MET A 2 7.80 -13.98 4.66
C MET A 2 7.68 -12.55 5.20
N GLN A 3 8.46 -11.62 4.65
CA GLN A 3 8.23 -10.19 4.81
C GLN A 3 7.72 -9.63 3.48
N ALA A 4 6.53 -9.03 3.51
CA ALA A 4 5.90 -8.43 2.33
C ALA A 4 5.63 -6.95 2.59
N PHE A 5 6.08 -6.08 1.69
CA PHE A 5 5.71 -4.68 1.66
C PHE A 5 4.56 -4.49 0.70
N HIS A 6 3.49 -3.81 1.15
CA HIS A 6 2.34 -3.46 0.32
C HIS A 6 2.11 -1.95 0.27
N ALA A 7 2.14 -1.39 -0.93
CA ALA A 7 1.64 -0.04 -1.19
C ALA A 7 0.28 -0.14 -1.90
N SER A 8 -0.74 0.49 -1.31
CA SER A 8 -2.10 0.50 -1.86
C SER A 8 -2.68 1.91 -1.91
N ILE A 9 -3.40 2.20 -2.99
CA ILE A 9 -4.28 3.38 -3.12
C ILE A 9 -5.73 2.92 -2.97
N ALA A 10 -6.47 3.56 -2.07
CA ALA A 10 -7.86 3.24 -1.74
C ALA A 10 -8.61 4.51 -1.29
N ARG A 11 -9.95 4.51 -1.44
CA ARG A 11 -10.78 5.64 -0.97
C ARG A 11 -10.96 5.58 0.55
N HIS A 12 -10.99 4.37 1.10
CA HIS A 12 -11.08 4.12 2.52
C HIS A 12 -10.05 3.06 2.98
N PRO A 13 -9.41 3.21 4.15
CA PRO A 13 -8.46 2.22 4.67
C PRO A 13 -9.02 0.79 4.74
N MET A 14 -10.32 0.63 5.01
CA MET A 14 -10.99 -0.68 5.04
C MET A 14 -10.89 -1.47 3.73
N GLU A 15 -10.79 -0.79 2.57
CA GLU A 15 -10.56 -1.49 1.31
C GLU A 15 -9.20 -2.19 1.28
N VAL A 16 -8.18 -1.59 1.88
CA VAL A 16 -6.84 -2.19 1.99
C VAL A 16 -6.90 -3.42 2.89
N PHE A 17 -7.60 -3.34 4.02
CA PHE A 17 -7.84 -4.51 4.89
C PHE A 17 -8.54 -5.64 4.15
N HIS A 18 -9.59 -5.35 3.38
CA HIS A 18 -10.30 -6.38 2.59
C HIS A 18 -9.41 -7.01 1.52
N ARG A 19 -8.55 -6.22 0.85
CA ARG A 19 -7.59 -6.74 -0.13
C ARG A 19 -6.56 -7.65 0.52
N LEU A 20 -6.01 -7.26 1.67
CA LEU A 20 -5.05 -8.06 2.42
C LEU A 20 -5.66 -9.38 2.89
N ARG A 21 -6.87 -9.35 3.49
CA ARG A 21 -7.61 -10.56 3.88
C ARG A 21 -7.83 -11.51 2.72
N ARG A 22 -8.26 -10.98 1.58
CA ARG A 22 -8.52 -11.80 0.39
C ARG A 22 -7.25 -12.47 -0.16
N ARG A 23 -6.08 -11.87 0.07
CA ARG A 23 -4.80 -12.32 -0.52
C ARG A 23 -4.00 -13.23 0.41
N PHE A 24 -4.12 -13.05 1.72
CA PHE A 24 -3.27 -13.71 2.73
C PHE A 24 -4.04 -14.30 3.91
N ASP A 25 -5.37 -14.41 3.77
CA ASP A 25 -6.29 -14.83 4.83
C ASP A 25 -6.31 -13.87 6.04
N ASP A 26 -7.16 -14.18 7.03
CA ASP A 26 -7.41 -13.31 8.19
C ASP A 26 -6.20 -13.20 9.13
N ASP A 27 -5.30 -14.17 9.09
CA ASP A 27 -4.14 -14.26 9.99
C ASP A 27 -3.12 -13.13 9.77
N VAL A 28 -3.10 -12.51 8.58
CA VAL A 28 -2.17 -11.43 8.26
C VAL A 28 -2.58 -10.08 8.88
N ILE A 29 -3.86 -9.88 9.15
CA ILE A 29 -4.39 -8.57 9.61
C ILE A 29 -3.83 -8.12 10.96
N PRO A 30 -3.74 -8.96 12.00
CA PRO A 30 -3.13 -8.56 13.27
C PRO A 30 -1.60 -8.38 13.17
N LEU A 31 -0.97 -8.90 12.11
CA LEU A 31 0.48 -8.80 11.88
C LEU A 31 0.86 -7.63 10.95
N ALA A 32 -0.09 -7.10 10.18
CA ALA A 32 0.15 -6.08 9.18
C ALA A 32 0.24 -4.68 9.82
N GLU A 33 1.38 -4.02 9.64
CA GLU A 33 1.56 -2.62 10.00
C GLU A 33 1.08 -1.73 8.84
N ILE A 34 -0.10 -1.11 8.98
CA ILE A 34 -0.73 -0.31 7.92
C ILE A 34 -0.59 1.18 8.23
N HIS A 35 0.05 1.91 7.32
CA HIS A 35 0.23 3.35 7.40
C HIS A 35 -0.57 4.07 6.31
N VAL A 36 -1.35 5.08 6.69
CA VAL A 36 -2.13 5.89 5.74
C VAL A 36 -1.32 7.11 5.30
N GLY A 37 -1.14 7.29 3.99
CA GLY A 37 -0.34 8.38 3.41
C GLY A 37 1.10 7.95 3.08
N PHE A 38 1.92 8.90 2.60
CA PHE A 38 3.30 8.61 2.21
C PHE A 38 4.31 9.00 3.31
N HIS A 39 4.67 8.03 4.14
CA HIS A 39 5.59 8.22 5.27
C HIS A 39 7.04 8.01 4.86
N ARG A 40 7.68 9.08 4.38
CA ARG A 40 9.08 9.07 3.92
C ARG A 40 10.09 8.67 4.98
N SER A 41 9.75 8.76 6.26
CA SER A 41 10.62 8.37 7.36
C SER A 41 10.66 6.86 7.58
N LEU A 42 9.79 6.07 6.95
CA LEU A 42 9.77 4.62 7.11
C LEU A 42 10.88 3.97 6.27
N PRO A 43 11.81 3.22 6.90
CA PRO A 43 12.94 2.61 6.19
C PRO A 43 12.51 1.69 5.02
N LEU A 44 11.43 0.94 5.22
CA LEU A 44 10.89 0.02 4.20
C LEU A 44 10.29 0.76 3.00
N VAL A 45 9.67 1.93 3.21
CA VAL A 45 9.14 2.76 2.11
C VAL A 45 10.28 3.30 1.26
N ILE A 46 11.39 3.74 1.87
CA ILE A 46 12.56 4.22 1.13
C ILE A 46 13.24 3.07 0.36
N ALA A 47 13.35 1.89 0.96
CA ALA A 47 14.10 0.78 0.40
C ALA A 47 13.34 -0.01 -0.69
N LEU A 48 12.01 -0.08 -0.60
CA LEU A 48 11.19 -1.02 -1.40
C LEU A 48 10.21 -0.33 -2.34
N VAL A 49 10.09 1.00 -2.31
CA VAL A 49 9.21 1.74 -3.23
C VAL A 49 10.03 2.37 -4.35
N PRO A 50 9.86 1.94 -5.61
CA PRO A 50 10.46 2.63 -6.75
C PRO A 50 10.07 4.10 -6.79
N GLU A 51 11.00 4.98 -7.16
CA GLU A 51 10.78 6.44 -7.15
C GLU A 51 9.56 6.86 -8.01
N ALA A 52 9.32 6.17 -9.13
CA ALA A 52 8.16 6.38 -9.99
C ALA A 52 6.83 6.13 -9.23
N LEU A 53 6.77 5.08 -8.41
CA LEU A 53 5.60 4.79 -7.59
C LEU A 53 5.43 5.84 -6.48
N ALA A 54 6.50 6.24 -5.81
CA ALA A 54 6.44 7.30 -4.81
C ALA A 54 5.91 8.62 -5.39
N LYS A 55 6.31 8.97 -6.62
CA LYS A 55 5.78 10.14 -7.35
C LYS A 55 4.29 9.99 -7.65
N LEU A 56 3.86 8.81 -8.10
CA LEU A 56 2.45 8.52 -8.37
C LEU A 56 1.58 8.62 -7.10
N ILE A 57 1.97 7.97 -6.02
CA ILE A 57 1.24 8.01 -4.73
C ILE A 57 1.09 9.46 -4.26
N ARG A 58 2.17 10.25 -4.32
CA ARG A 58 2.14 11.67 -3.96
C ARG A 58 1.28 12.52 -4.88
N HIS A 59 1.20 12.18 -6.16
CA HIS A 59 0.35 12.90 -7.11
C HIS A 59 -1.12 12.65 -6.80
N VAL A 60 -1.50 11.39 -6.54
CA VAL A 60 -2.87 11.00 -6.14
C VAL A 60 -3.24 11.59 -4.77
N GLU A 61 -2.32 11.65 -3.81
CA GLU A 61 -2.56 12.30 -2.51
C GLU A 61 -2.90 13.80 -2.66
N LYS A 62 -2.24 14.49 -3.61
CA LYS A 62 -2.48 15.90 -3.90
C LYS A 62 -3.73 16.14 -4.73
N ASP A 63 -4.04 15.27 -5.68
CA ASP A 63 -5.21 15.37 -6.56
C ASP A 63 -6.26 14.30 -6.21
N ARG A 64 -6.93 14.50 -5.07
CA ARG A 64 -7.94 13.58 -4.53
C ARG A 64 -9.09 13.27 -5.51
N ARG A 65 -9.29 14.06 -6.57
CA ARG A 65 -10.33 13.84 -7.59
C ARG A 65 -10.14 12.52 -8.34
N TRP A 66 -8.91 11.99 -8.38
CA TRP A 66 -8.60 10.68 -8.96
C TRP A 66 -9.14 9.51 -8.14
N LEU A 67 -9.33 9.67 -6.83
CA LEU A 67 -9.88 8.63 -5.97
C LEU A 67 -11.37 8.38 -6.26
N ASP A 68 -12.08 9.40 -6.73
CA ASP A 68 -13.51 9.33 -7.07
C ASP A 68 -13.77 8.66 -8.43
N ALA A 69 -12.75 8.54 -9.29
CA ALA A 69 -12.85 7.94 -10.63
C ALA A 69 -13.05 6.41 -10.64
N GLY A 70 -13.21 5.79 -9.47
CA GLY A 70 -13.77 4.45 -9.35
C GLY A 70 -12.89 3.27 -9.71
N THR A 71 -11.81 3.48 -10.46
CA THR A 71 -11.08 2.41 -11.17
C THR A 71 -9.57 2.36 -10.91
N PHE A 72 -9.02 3.27 -10.10
CA PHE A 72 -7.57 3.29 -9.86
C PHE A 72 -7.18 2.55 -8.58
N ALA A 73 -6.74 1.30 -8.73
CA ALA A 73 -6.12 0.51 -7.67
C ALA A 73 -4.71 0.10 -8.10
N VAL A 74 -3.70 0.58 -7.38
CA VAL A 74 -2.31 0.12 -7.51
C VAL A 74 -2.00 -0.67 -6.25
N ASP A 75 -1.62 -1.94 -6.43
CA ASP A 75 -1.09 -2.80 -5.38
C ASP A 75 0.31 -3.20 -5.80
N ILE A 76 1.31 -2.77 -5.02
CA ILE A 76 2.70 -3.14 -5.25
C ILE A 76 3.18 -3.92 -4.06
N GLU A 77 3.63 -5.12 -4.38
CA GLU A 77 4.12 -6.10 -3.44
C GLU A 77 5.61 -6.31 -3.68
N GLN A 78 6.40 -6.19 -2.62
CA GLN A 78 7.77 -6.67 -2.62
C GLN A 78 7.94 -7.69 -1.50
N ARG A 79 8.33 -8.91 -1.85
CA ARG A 79 8.54 -10.02 -0.92
C ARG A 79 10.03 -10.28 -0.73
N VAL A 80 10.41 -10.52 0.51
CA VAL A 80 11.72 -11.11 0.85
C VAL A 80 11.43 -12.50 1.43
N GLU A 81 11.97 -13.53 0.75
CA GLU A 81 11.95 -14.90 1.23
C GLU A 81 13.29 -15.19 1.92
N LEU A 82 13.22 -15.43 3.24
CA LEU A 82 14.33 -15.89 4.09
C LEU A 82 14.15 -17.37 4.42
#